data_AF-X0VBU8-F1
#
_entry.id   AF-X0VBU8-F1
#
_cell.length_a   1.000
_cell.length_b   1.000
_cell.length_c   1.000
_cell.angle_alpha   90.00
_cell.angle_beta   90.00
_cell.angle_gamma   90.00
#
_symmetry.space_group_name_H-M   'P 1'
#
loop_
_entity.id
_entity.type
_entity.pdbx_description
1 polymer ?
#
loop_
_entity_poly.entity_id
_entity_poly.type
_entity_poly.pdbx_seq_one_letter_code
_entity_poly.pdbx_strand_id
1 'polypeptide(L)'
;LRASFVAPSGARSEVVGFLWQDFERRLEKRGEEHKPVEVEILTPRGAPEWRIRFAPGEAGTWRYSVGLAVGGRTTRGPAGEFACLEGPSPGFVRVSQADRRYLCFDSGEPFFIIGHNVCWPGSRGTFDYDDWLPRMSAAGENFFRLWLVRSDACTLEVPRDRDTGLGGAGSYRLDNAWRVDRILDLAAQHNLRVMLCIFDFYPLRVTHTFRKRKATPFAKMNPYNAALGGPITTPEEFFTDPAARKLAKRLLRYVAAR
;
A
#
# COMPACT_ATOMS: atom_id res chain seq x y z
N LEU A 1 -8.29 13.69 -9.24
CA LEU A 1 -9.53 13.36 -8.50
C LEU A 1 -9.35 13.66 -7.02
N ARG A 2 -10.30 14.35 -6.40
CA ARG A 2 -10.39 14.65 -4.96
C ARG A 2 -11.85 14.57 -4.52
N ALA A 3 -12.08 14.33 -3.24
CA ALA A 3 -13.40 14.46 -2.64
C ALA A 3 -13.33 15.23 -1.33
N SER A 4 -14.31 16.10 -1.13
CA SER A 4 -14.54 16.81 0.13
C SER A 4 -15.72 16.19 0.85
N PHE A 5 -15.54 15.92 2.14
CA PHE A 5 -16.52 15.33 3.04
C PHE A 5 -16.84 16.33 4.16
N VAL A 6 -18.13 16.43 4.51
CA VAL A 6 -18.62 17.25 5.62
C VAL A 6 -19.34 16.34 6.60
N ALA A 7 -18.85 16.34 7.84
CA ALA A 7 -19.40 15.57 8.95
C ALA A 7 -20.73 16.16 9.44
N PRO A 8 -21.52 15.40 10.23
CA PRO A 8 -22.72 15.92 10.89
C PRO A 8 -22.42 17.14 11.77
N SER A 9 -21.29 17.15 12.47
CA SER A 9 -20.76 18.30 13.23
C SER A 9 -20.35 19.51 12.37
N GLY A 10 -20.30 19.37 11.04
CA GLY A 10 -19.80 20.38 10.11
C GLY A 10 -18.29 20.34 9.86
N ALA A 11 -17.55 19.46 10.55
CA ALA A 11 -16.13 19.24 10.31
C ALA A 11 -15.87 18.82 8.85
N ARG A 12 -14.80 19.34 8.24
CA ARG A 12 -14.48 19.09 6.82
C ARG A 12 -13.23 18.24 6.69
N SER A 13 -13.27 17.29 5.77
CA SER A 13 -12.15 16.43 5.38
C SER A 13 -11.99 16.42 3.88
N GLU A 14 -10.74 16.36 3.41
CA GLU A 14 -10.44 16.16 1.98
C GLU A 14 -9.59 14.91 1.82
N VAL A 15 -9.97 14.07 0.87
CA VAL A 15 -9.16 12.93 0.44
C VAL A 15 -8.92 13.01 -1.06
N VAL A 16 -7.89 12.30 -1.50
CA VAL A 16 -7.53 12.25 -2.91
C VAL A 16 -7.89 10.90 -3.51
N GLY A 17 -8.25 10.88 -4.79
CA GLY A 17 -8.48 9.62 -5.48
C GLY A 17 -7.19 8.95 -5.95
N PHE A 18 -7.29 7.65 -6.20
CA PHE A 18 -6.23 6.78 -6.70
C PHE A 18 -6.74 5.91 -7.85
N LEU A 19 -5.82 5.45 -8.71
CA LEU A 19 -6.14 4.52 -9.78
C LEU A 19 -6.19 3.09 -9.22
N TRP A 20 -7.20 2.33 -9.59
CA TRP A 20 -7.43 0.96 -9.13
C TRP A 20 -7.80 0.09 -10.33
N GLN A 21 -7.46 -1.19 -10.28
CA GLN A 21 -7.90 -2.18 -11.25
C GLN A 21 -8.20 -3.47 -10.49
N ASP A 22 -9.26 -4.16 -10.90
CA ASP A 22 -9.61 -5.44 -10.34
C ASP A 22 -8.78 -6.56 -10.95
N PHE A 23 -8.61 -7.64 -10.19
CA PHE A 23 -7.95 -8.84 -10.65
C PHE A 23 -8.66 -10.07 -10.11
N GLU A 24 -8.65 -11.12 -10.90
CA GLU A 24 -8.90 -12.47 -10.44
C GLU A 24 -7.58 -13.14 -10.12
N ARG A 25 -7.50 -13.78 -8.95
CA ARG A 25 -6.35 -14.60 -8.56
C ARG A 25 -6.68 -16.08 -8.67
N ARG A 26 -5.72 -16.88 -9.13
CA ARG A 26 -5.77 -18.35 -9.10
C ARG A 26 -4.38 -18.93 -8.83
N LEU A 27 -4.34 -20.15 -8.31
CA LEU A 27 -3.10 -20.93 -8.24
C LEU A 27 -2.93 -21.71 -9.54
N GLU A 28 -1.69 -21.73 -10.05
CA GLU A 28 -1.28 -22.55 -11.18
C GLU A 28 -0.05 -23.36 -10.78
N LYS A 29 -0.05 -24.65 -11.10
CA LYS A 29 1.14 -25.49 -10.95
C LYS A 29 2.11 -25.18 -12.09
N ARG A 30 3.33 -24.77 -11.75
CA ARG A 30 4.44 -24.52 -12.68
C ARG A 30 5.68 -25.29 -12.25
N GLY A 31 6.64 -25.45 -13.15
CA GLY A 31 7.88 -26.18 -12.89
C GLY A 31 7.85 -27.61 -13.45
N GLU A 32 8.85 -28.40 -13.08
CA GLU A 32 9.00 -29.78 -13.53
C GLU A 32 7.88 -30.68 -12.96
N GLU A 33 7.43 -31.66 -13.74
CA GLU A 33 6.34 -32.58 -13.37
C GLU A 33 6.54 -33.26 -12.01
N HIS A 34 7.79 -33.59 -11.68
CA HIS A 34 8.16 -34.27 -10.44
C HIS A 34 8.36 -33.33 -9.25
N LYS A 35 8.34 -32.00 -9.46
CA LYS A 35 8.48 -30.96 -8.43
C LYS A 35 7.66 -29.70 -8.81
N PRO A 36 6.32 -29.81 -8.89
CA PRO A 36 5.49 -28.66 -9.21
C PRO A 36 5.53 -27.65 -8.07
N VAL A 37 5.56 -26.38 -8.43
CA VAL A 37 5.43 -25.23 -7.52
C VAL A 37 4.13 -24.52 -7.84
N GLU A 38 3.34 -24.22 -6.82
CA GLU A 38 2.15 -23.40 -6.99
C GLU A 38 2.53 -21.93 -7.07
N VAL A 39 2.03 -21.27 -8.11
CA VAL A 39 2.29 -19.85 -8.40
C VAL A 39 0.97 -19.12 -8.48
N GLU A 40 0.87 -17.98 -7.82
CA GLU A 40 -0.26 -17.08 -7.98
C GLU A 40 -0.23 -16.39 -9.34
N ILE A 41 -1.32 -16.52 -10.08
CA ILE A 41 -1.56 -15.83 -11.34
C ILE A 41 -2.69 -14.84 -11.14
N LEU A 42 -2.44 -13.58 -11.53
CA LEU A 42 -3.45 -12.53 -11.57
C LEU A 42 -3.88 -12.25 -13.01
N THR A 43 -5.19 -12.23 -13.25
CA THR A 43 -5.78 -11.84 -14.53
C THR A 43 -6.61 -10.58 -14.32
N PRO A 44 -6.34 -9.47 -15.04
CA PRO A 44 -7.10 -8.25 -14.86
C PRO A 44 -8.59 -8.46 -15.16
N ARG A 45 -9.45 -7.88 -14.32
CA ARG A 45 -10.90 -7.82 -14.53
C ARG A 45 -11.30 -6.38 -14.83
N GLY A 46 -11.77 -6.15 -16.05
CA GLY A 46 -12.16 -4.82 -16.51
C GLY A 46 -10.99 -3.85 -16.69
N ALA A 47 -11.33 -2.61 -17.05
CA ALA A 47 -10.38 -1.53 -17.22
C ALA A 47 -10.05 -0.86 -15.87
N PRO A 48 -8.86 -0.25 -15.72
CA PRO A 48 -8.56 0.57 -14.55
C PRO A 48 -9.56 1.71 -14.38
N GLU A 49 -9.91 1.99 -13.13
CA GLU A 49 -10.85 3.05 -12.74
C GLU A 49 -10.30 3.89 -11.59
N TRP A 50 -10.82 5.11 -11.44
CA TRP A 50 -10.47 5.95 -10.31
C TRP A 50 -11.39 5.70 -9.13
N ARG A 51 -10.81 5.50 -7.94
CA ARG A 51 -11.55 5.32 -6.70
C ARG A 51 -11.20 6.39 -5.68
N ILE A 52 -12.13 6.59 -4.76
CA ILE A 52 -11.97 7.39 -3.54
C ILE A 52 -12.40 6.47 -2.39
N ARG A 53 -11.56 6.36 -1.36
CA ARG A 53 -11.89 5.68 -0.09
C ARG A 53 -11.95 6.72 1.02
N PHE A 54 -12.90 6.57 1.93
CA PHE A 54 -13.08 7.46 3.07
C PHE A 54 -13.61 6.65 4.25
N ALA A 55 -13.01 6.84 5.43
CA ALA A 55 -13.43 6.23 6.68
C ALA A 55 -14.02 7.33 7.58
N PRO A 56 -15.35 7.44 7.71
CA PRO A 56 -15.99 8.44 8.57
C PRO A 56 -15.67 8.16 10.04
N GLY A 57 -15.39 9.23 10.79
CA GLY A 57 -15.08 9.16 12.23
C GLY A 57 -16.21 9.61 13.16
N GLU A 58 -17.39 9.87 12.62
CA GLU A 58 -18.54 10.42 13.35
C GLU A 58 -19.83 9.77 12.83
N ALA A 59 -20.69 9.31 13.73
CA ALA A 59 -22.00 8.78 13.37
C ALA A 59 -22.96 9.91 12.93
N GLY A 60 -23.79 9.63 11.92
CA GLY A 60 -24.76 10.56 11.36
C GLY A 60 -24.62 10.74 9.84
N THR A 61 -25.34 11.73 9.31
CA THR A 61 -25.36 12.00 7.87
C THR A 61 -24.14 12.80 7.43
N TRP A 62 -23.33 12.20 6.57
CA TRP A 62 -22.20 12.84 5.91
C TRP A 62 -22.60 13.33 4.52
N ARG A 63 -22.06 14.48 4.13
CA ARG A 63 -22.18 15.01 2.76
C ARG A 63 -20.85 14.90 2.05
N TYR A 64 -20.86 14.57 0.77
CA TYR A 64 -19.65 14.55 -0.05
C TYR A 64 -19.83 15.27 -1.37
N SER A 65 -18.72 15.77 -1.91
CA SER A 65 -18.63 16.27 -3.27
C SER A 65 -17.30 15.85 -3.89
N VAL A 66 -17.34 15.44 -5.15
CA VAL A 66 -16.17 14.97 -5.89
C VAL A 66 -15.75 16.04 -6.90
N GLY A 67 -14.45 16.22 -7.07
CA GLY A 67 -13.88 17.16 -8.02
C GLY A 67 -12.68 16.58 -8.76
N LEU A 68 -12.52 16.98 -10.02
CA LEU A 68 -11.36 16.65 -10.84
C LEU A 68 -10.63 17.93 -11.25
N ALA A 69 -9.37 18.06 -10.86
CA ALA A 69 -8.49 19.12 -11.32
C ALA A 69 -7.51 18.57 -12.37
N VAL A 70 -7.56 19.10 -13.59
CA VAL A 70 -6.65 18.78 -14.70
C VAL A 70 -6.22 20.08 -15.38
N GLY A 71 -4.92 20.30 -15.53
CA GLY A 71 -4.40 21.48 -16.24
C GLY A 71 -4.86 22.82 -15.66
N GLY A 72 -5.04 22.92 -14.34
CA GLY A 72 -5.53 24.13 -13.67
C GLY A 72 -7.05 24.37 -13.76
N ARG A 73 -7.79 23.52 -14.46
CA ARG A 73 -9.27 23.55 -14.50
C ARG A 73 -9.84 22.54 -13.53
N THR A 74 -10.84 22.97 -12.77
CA THR A 74 -11.57 22.10 -11.84
C THR A 74 -12.97 21.84 -12.37
N THR A 75 -13.29 20.57 -12.59
CA THR A 75 -14.64 20.10 -12.94
C THR A 75 -15.29 19.51 -11.70
N ARG A 76 -16.55 19.87 -11.47
CA ARG A 76 -17.38 19.25 -10.43
C ARG A 76 -17.85 17.88 -10.90
N GLY A 77 -17.68 16.88 -10.05
CA GLY A 77 -18.23 15.54 -10.22
C GLY A 77 -19.48 15.34 -9.37
N PRO A 78 -19.84 14.08 -9.09
CA PRO A 78 -20.97 13.73 -8.24
C PRO A 78 -20.86 14.33 -6.83
N ALA A 79 -22.01 14.59 -6.24
CA ALA A 79 -22.15 14.95 -4.84
C ALA A 79 -23.35 14.18 -4.27
N GLY A 80 -23.35 13.97 -2.96
CA GLY A 80 -24.40 13.20 -2.31
C GLY A 80 -24.22 13.13 -0.81
N GLU A 81 -25.00 12.25 -0.20
CA GLU A 81 -24.98 12.00 1.23
C GLU A 81 -24.93 10.49 1.50
N PHE A 82 -24.39 10.11 2.66
CA PHE A 82 -24.49 8.75 3.17
C PHE A 82 -24.59 8.78 4.69
N ALA A 83 -25.22 7.75 5.27
CA ALA A 83 -25.30 7.60 6.72
C ALA A 83 -24.09 6.80 7.23
N CYS A 84 -23.37 7.35 8.20
CA CYS A 84 -22.44 6.60 9.04
C CYS A 84 -23.19 6.13 10.27
N LEU A 85 -23.36 4.81 10.42
CA LEU A 85 -24.01 4.23 11.59
C LEU A 85 -22.97 4.00 12.69
N GLU A 86 -23.41 4.07 13.95
CA GLU A 86 -22.60 3.58 15.06
C GLU A 86 -22.33 2.08 14.87
N GLY A 87 -21.12 1.66 15.22
CA GLY A 87 -20.69 0.28 15.06
C GLY A 87 -19.72 -0.13 16.16
N PRO A 88 -19.42 -1.44 16.26
CA PRO A 88 -18.57 -1.98 17.33
C PRO A 88 -17.08 -1.71 17.13
N SER A 89 -16.69 -0.97 16.08
CA SER A 89 -15.28 -0.66 15.81
C SER A 89 -14.73 0.26 16.90
N PRO A 90 -13.58 -0.06 17.51
CA PRO A 90 -12.95 0.84 18.49
C PRO A 90 -12.30 2.07 17.82
N GLY A 91 -12.28 2.14 16.48
CA GLY A 91 -11.68 3.22 15.71
C GLY A 91 -10.20 2.99 15.38
N PHE A 92 -9.47 4.06 15.07
CA PHE A 92 -8.05 4.00 14.72
C PHE A 92 -7.16 3.89 15.94
N VAL A 93 -5.98 3.29 15.76
CA VAL A 93 -4.92 3.29 16.77
C VAL A 93 -4.21 4.65 16.77
N ARG A 94 -4.06 5.25 17.95
CA ARG A 94 -3.44 6.55 18.21
C ARG A 94 -2.41 6.43 19.34
N VAL A 95 -1.56 7.44 19.47
CA VAL A 95 -0.78 7.66 20.69
C VAL A 95 -1.72 8.11 21.80
N SER A 96 -1.67 7.46 22.95
CA SER A 96 -2.52 7.80 24.09
C SER A 96 -2.21 9.20 24.62
N GLN A 97 -3.27 9.97 24.90
CA GLN A 97 -3.16 11.30 25.50
C GLN A 97 -2.94 11.24 27.02
N ALA A 98 -3.43 10.18 27.67
CA ALA A 98 -3.22 9.97 29.11
C ALA A 98 -1.76 9.59 29.41
N ASP A 99 -1.13 8.82 28.52
CA ASP A 99 0.29 8.49 28.59
C ASP A 99 0.87 8.25 27.19
N ARG A 100 1.70 9.18 26.73
CA ARG A 100 2.26 9.19 25.37
C ARG A 100 3.23 8.05 25.07
N ARG A 101 3.56 7.21 26.06
CA ARG A 101 4.36 5.99 25.87
C ARG A 101 3.55 4.83 25.28
N TYR A 102 2.22 4.90 25.35
CA TYR A 102 1.32 3.82 24.93
C TYR A 102 0.48 4.19 23.72
N LEU A 103 -0.09 3.16 23.09
CA LEU A 103 -1.11 3.30 22.06
C LEU A 103 -2.49 2.98 22.64
N CYS A 104 -3.51 3.60 22.07
CA CYS A 104 -4.91 3.29 22.35
C CYS A 104 -5.74 3.43 21.07
N PHE A 105 -6.91 2.83 21.03
CA PHE A 105 -7.90 3.10 20.00
C PHE A 105 -8.56 4.48 20.22
N ASP A 106 -9.26 5.00 19.21
CA ASP A 106 -10.05 6.23 19.33
C ASP A 106 -11.12 6.09 20.44
N SER A 107 -11.59 4.87 20.74
CA SER A 107 -12.44 4.53 21.89
C SER A 107 -11.77 4.72 23.27
N GLY A 108 -10.46 4.89 23.31
CA GLY A 108 -9.65 4.93 24.53
C GLY A 108 -9.14 3.56 25.01
N GLU A 109 -9.57 2.47 24.39
CA GLU A 109 -9.11 1.12 24.74
C GLU A 109 -7.59 0.98 24.50
N PRO A 110 -6.79 0.47 25.46
CA PRO A 110 -5.36 0.27 25.28
C PRO A 110 -5.04 -0.69 24.13
N PHE A 111 -3.99 -0.40 23.37
CA PHE A 111 -3.54 -1.25 22.28
C PHE A 111 -2.07 -1.65 22.45
N PHE A 112 -1.85 -2.93 22.73
CA PHE A 112 -0.52 -3.54 22.80
C PHE A 112 -0.26 -4.35 21.54
N ILE A 113 0.84 -4.09 20.85
CA ILE A 113 1.19 -4.78 19.61
C ILE A 113 1.75 -6.17 19.93
N ILE A 114 1.10 -7.20 19.40
CA ILE A 114 1.56 -8.58 19.45
C ILE A 114 1.54 -9.12 18.01
N GLY A 115 2.72 -9.40 17.46
CA GLY A 115 2.80 -9.77 16.05
C GLY A 115 4.19 -9.97 15.47
N HIS A 116 4.22 -10.35 14.20
CA HIS A 116 5.44 -10.67 13.45
C HIS A 116 5.71 -9.71 12.28
N ASN A 117 6.94 -9.77 11.76
CA ASN A 117 7.26 -9.26 10.44
C ASN A 117 6.85 -10.31 9.39
N VAL A 118 5.78 -10.05 8.64
CA VAL A 118 5.24 -10.94 7.59
C VAL A 118 5.44 -10.26 6.24
N CYS A 119 6.71 -10.12 5.88
CA CYS A 119 7.18 -9.11 4.94
C CYS A 119 6.73 -9.35 3.49
N TRP A 120 6.83 -10.58 3.01
CA TRP A 120 6.53 -10.93 1.62
C TRP A 120 6.14 -12.41 1.50
N PRO A 121 5.29 -12.76 0.53
CA PRO A 121 4.91 -14.14 0.29
C PRO A 121 6.00 -14.90 -0.49
N GLY A 122 5.83 -16.22 -0.57
CA GLY A 122 6.49 -17.06 -1.55
C GLY A 122 5.78 -17.01 -2.91
N SER A 123 5.94 -18.08 -3.70
CA SER A 123 5.37 -18.16 -5.05
C SER A 123 3.84 -18.15 -5.08
N ARG A 124 3.19 -18.60 -4.00
CA ARG A 124 1.74 -18.60 -3.84
C ARG A 124 1.16 -17.19 -3.61
N GLY A 125 1.99 -16.15 -3.53
CA GLY A 125 1.53 -14.77 -3.50
C GLY A 125 0.55 -14.51 -2.35
N THR A 126 -0.60 -13.92 -2.63
CA THR A 126 -1.58 -13.61 -1.56
C THR A 126 -2.21 -14.85 -0.91
N PHE A 127 -2.11 -16.03 -1.53
CA PHE A 127 -2.59 -17.29 -0.92
C PHE A 127 -1.75 -17.72 0.29
N ASP A 128 -0.49 -17.29 0.38
CA ASP A 128 0.29 -17.55 1.61
C ASP A 128 -0.30 -16.79 2.81
N TYR A 129 -0.81 -15.57 2.59
CA TYR A 129 -1.46 -14.79 3.65
C TYR A 129 -2.81 -15.39 4.07
N ASP A 130 -3.52 -16.07 3.16
CA ASP A 130 -4.74 -16.81 3.49
C ASP A 130 -4.46 -17.93 4.52
N ASP A 131 -3.25 -18.49 4.54
CA ASP A 131 -2.86 -19.49 5.54
C ASP A 131 -2.32 -18.84 6.82
N TRP A 132 -1.55 -17.77 6.69
CA TRP A 132 -0.81 -17.17 7.80
C TRP A 132 -1.70 -16.33 8.71
N LEU A 133 -2.47 -15.39 8.16
CA LEU A 133 -3.20 -14.41 8.96
C LEU A 133 -4.27 -15.04 9.87
N PRO A 134 -5.06 -16.04 9.42
CA PRO A 134 -6.01 -16.71 10.32
C PRO A 134 -5.30 -17.42 11.49
N ARG A 135 -4.15 -18.05 11.24
CA ARG A 135 -3.38 -18.75 12.28
C ARG A 135 -2.77 -17.79 13.29
N MET A 136 -2.26 -16.65 12.83
CA MET A 136 -1.75 -15.59 13.71
C MET A 136 -2.86 -15.07 14.62
N SER A 137 -4.03 -14.75 14.05
CA SER A 137 -5.20 -14.31 14.81
C SER A 137 -5.66 -15.37 15.82
N ALA A 138 -5.74 -16.63 15.42
CA ALA A 138 -6.08 -17.75 16.32
C ALA A 138 -5.04 -17.97 17.43
N ALA A 139 -3.78 -17.58 17.22
CA ALA A 139 -2.72 -17.60 18.22
C ALA A 139 -2.74 -16.37 19.15
N GLY A 140 -3.69 -15.44 18.97
CA GLY A 140 -3.81 -14.23 19.80
C GLY A 140 -2.99 -13.04 19.31
N GLU A 141 -2.39 -13.11 18.12
CA GLU A 141 -1.73 -11.95 17.51
C GLU A 141 -2.76 -10.94 17.00
N ASN A 142 -2.42 -9.66 17.08
CA ASN A 142 -3.29 -8.55 16.66
C ASN A 142 -2.64 -7.61 15.64
N PHE A 143 -1.43 -7.95 15.17
CA PHE A 143 -0.63 -7.08 14.35
C PHE A 143 0.33 -7.83 13.42
N PHE A 144 0.68 -7.24 12.28
CA PHE A 144 1.88 -7.62 11.54
C PHE A 144 2.47 -6.46 10.74
N ARG A 145 3.74 -6.61 10.34
CA ARG A 145 4.42 -5.67 9.43
C ARG A 145 4.54 -6.25 8.02
N LEU A 146 3.96 -5.54 7.05
CA LEU A 146 3.97 -5.88 5.62
C LEU A 146 4.95 -4.99 4.87
N TRP A 147 5.72 -5.53 3.92
CA TRP A 147 6.66 -4.74 3.13
C TRP A 147 6.12 -4.49 1.73
N LEU A 148 6.04 -3.22 1.34
CA LEU A 148 5.70 -2.79 -0.03
C LEU A 148 6.97 -2.62 -0.88
N VAL A 149 8.04 -3.31 -0.49
CA VAL A 149 9.36 -3.27 -1.11
C VAL A 149 10.01 -4.65 -0.98
N ARG A 150 10.97 -4.94 -1.87
CA ARG A 150 11.71 -6.21 -1.93
C ARG A 150 10.84 -7.46 -2.15
N SER A 151 9.66 -7.27 -2.71
CA SER A 151 8.70 -8.33 -3.01
C SER A 151 8.15 -8.15 -4.42
N ASP A 152 8.20 -9.20 -5.24
CA ASP A 152 7.57 -9.16 -6.56
C ASP A 152 6.04 -9.07 -6.47
N ALA A 153 5.46 -9.41 -5.32
CA ALA A 153 4.01 -9.39 -5.07
C ALA A 153 3.51 -8.06 -4.45
N CYS A 154 4.34 -7.33 -3.70
CA CYS A 154 3.87 -6.14 -2.96
C CYS A 154 4.59 -4.83 -3.34
N THR A 155 5.65 -4.89 -4.16
CA THR A 155 6.38 -3.68 -4.57
C THR A 155 5.60 -2.89 -5.61
N LEU A 156 5.29 -1.63 -5.30
CA LEU A 156 4.49 -0.77 -6.19
C LEU A 156 5.32 -0.17 -7.31
N GLU A 157 6.50 0.35 -7.00
CA GLU A 157 7.46 0.86 -7.99
C GLU A 157 8.56 -0.18 -8.19
N VAL A 158 8.44 -0.95 -9.26
CA VAL A 158 9.47 -1.92 -9.65
C VAL A 158 10.51 -1.26 -10.56
N PRO A 159 11.75 -1.78 -10.65
CA PRO A 159 12.73 -1.32 -11.62
C PRO A 159 12.12 -1.25 -13.02
N ARG A 160 12.49 -0.23 -13.80
CA ARG A 160 12.05 -0.16 -15.19
C ARG A 160 12.64 -1.33 -15.96
N ASP A 161 11.76 -2.13 -16.53
CA ASP A 161 12.12 -3.17 -17.47
C ASP A 161 12.59 -2.54 -18.79
N ARG A 162 13.75 -2.96 -19.28
CA ARG A 162 14.39 -2.33 -20.44
C ARG A 162 13.75 -2.73 -21.77
N ASP A 163 13.15 -3.91 -21.82
CA ASP A 163 12.62 -4.48 -23.07
C ASP A 163 11.18 -4.01 -23.29
N THR A 164 10.38 -3.97 -22.23
CA THR A 164 8.96 -3.56 -22.26
C THR A 164 8.76 -2.09 -21.91
N GLY A 165 9.74 -1.44 -21.29
CA GLY A 165 9.64 -0.07 -20.78
C GLY A 165 8.73 0.09 -19.57
N LEU A 166 8.13 -0.99 -19.04
CA LEU A 166 7.21 -0.95 -17.90
C LEU A 166 7.94 -0.76 -16.56
N GLY A 167 7.26 -0.19 -15.57
CA GLY A 167 7.85 0.12 -14.25
C GLY A 167 8.56 1.48 -14.20
N GLY A 168 9.45 1.64 -13.21
CA GLY A 168 10.16 2.88 -12.91
C GLY A 168 9.44 3.79 -11.89
N ALA A 169 10.15 4.79 -11.38
CA ALA A 169 9.59 5.74 -10.42
C ALA A 169 8.39 6.51 -11.01
N GLY A 170 7.31 6.59 -10.24
CA GLY A 170 6.04 7.19 -10.63
C GLY A 170 5.11 6.28 -11.46
N SER A 171 5.50 5.02 -11.70
CA SER A 171 4.71 4.00 -12.39
C SER A 171 4.39 2.86 -11.42
N TYR A 172 3.10 2.69 -11.09
CA TYR A 172 2.67 1.76 -10.06
C TYR A 172 2.11 0.46 -10.65
N ARG A 173 2.59 -0.67 -10.15
CA ARG A 173 2.05 -2.01 -10.42
C ARG A 173 0.67 -2.15 -9.80
N LEU A 174 -0.39 -2.02 -10.62
CA LEU A 174 -1.77 -2.13 -10.17
C LEU A 174 -2.12 -3.53 -9.66
N ASP A 175 -1.48 -4.55 -10.23
CA ASP A 175 -1.58 -5.93 -9.78
C ASP A 175 -1.01 -6.11 -8.36
N ASN A 176 0.17 -5.53 -8.08
CA ASN A 176 0.73 -5.53 -6.72
C ASN A 176 -0.09 -4.66 -5.75
N ALA A 177 -0.62 -3.52 -6.22
CA ALA A 177 -1.53 -2.71 -5.40
C ALA A 177 -2.81 -3.46 -5.03
N TRP A 178 -3.35 -4.28 -5.94
CA TRP A 178 -4.49 -5.15 -5.68
C TRP A 178 -4.15 -6.26 -4.67
N ARG A 179 -2.95 -6.85 -4.75
CA ARG A 179 -2.49 -7.83 -3.75
C ARG A 179 -2.44 -7.23 -2.34
N VAL A 180 -1.92 -6.00 -2.24
CA VAL A 180 -1.87 -5.28 -0.96
C VAL A 180 -3.29 -5.04 -0.42
N ASP A 181 -4.23 -4.59 -1.25
CA ASP A 181 -5.64 -4.47 -0.84
C ASP A 181 -6.17 -5.80 -0.31
N ARG A 182 -5.94 -6.91 -1.03
CA ARG A 182 -6.42 -8.25 -0.64
C ARG A 182 -5.86 -8.72 0.70
N ILE A 183 -4.60 -8.41 0.98
CA ILE A 183 -3.94 -8.72 2.26
C ILE A 183 -4.52 -7.85 3.38
N LEU A 184 -4.77 -6.56 3.13
CA LEU A 184 -5.38 -5.65 4.11
C LEU A 184 -6.83 -6.02 4.43
N ASP A 185 -7.62 -6.42 3.42
CA ASP A 185 -8.99 -6.90 3.62
C ASP A 185 -9.01 -8.18 4.46
N LEU A 186 -8.09 -9.12 4.20
CA LEU A 186 -7.93 -10.32 5.02
C LEU A 186 -7.49 -9.99 6.46
N ALA A 187 -6.57 -9.04 6.62
CA ALA A 187 -6.15 -8.58 7.95
C ALA A 187 -7.34 -8.03 8.75
N ALA A 188 -8.19 -7.21 8.11
CA ALA A 188 -9.40 -6.68 8.72
C ALA A 188 -10.37 -7.79 9.15
N GLN A 189 -10.59 -8.81 8.30
CA GLN A 189 -11.43 -9.98 8.63
C GLN A 189 -10.94 -10.75 9.87
N HIS A 190 -9.64 -10.71 10.13
CA HIS A 190 -9.00 -11.39 11.26
C HIS A 190 -8.61 -10.46 12.41
N ASN A 191 -9.12 -9.22 12.44
CA ASN A 191 -8.84 -8.21 13.46
C ASN A 191 -7.35 -7.88 13.63
N LEU A 192 -6.55 -8.03 12.58
CA LEU A 192 -5.12 -7.74 12.55
C LEU A 192 -4.87 -6.31 12.07
N ARG A 193 -3.98 -5.60 12.75
CA ARG A 193 -3.53 -4.25 12.37
C ARG A 193 -2.22 -4.36 11.59
N VAL A 194 -2.02 -3.49 10.62
CA VAL A 194 -0.89 -3.62 9.68
C VAL A 194 -0.02 -2.39 9.70
N MET A 195 1.29 -2.59 9.87
CA MET A 195 2.29 -1.55 9.57
C MET A 195 2.84 -1.77 8.17
N LEU A 196 2.64 -0.78 7.30
CA LEU A 196 3.20 -0.79 5.95
C LEU A 196 4.63 -0.24 5.94
N CYS A 197 5.59 -1.09 5.58
CA CYS A 197 6.94 -0.67 5.24
C CYS A 197 6.98 -0.21 3.78
N ILE A 198 6.78 1.09 3.57
CA ILE A 198 6.69 1.71 2.24
C ILE A 198 8.06 1.85 1.57
N PHE A 199 9.10 2.10 2.36
CA PHE A 199 10.48 2.23 1.89
C PHE A 199 11.40 1.38 2.75
N ASP A 200 12.49 0.88 2.18
CA ASP A 200 13.63 0.35 2.91
C ASP A 200 14.95 0.89 2.36
N PHE A 201 16.03 0.69 3.11
CA PHE A 201 17.34 1.21 2.74
C PHE A 201 18.05 0.38 1.66
N TYR A 202 17.56 -0.83 1.34
CA TYR A 202 18.28 -1.76 0.49
C TYR A 202 18.50 -1.24 -0.95
N PRO A 203 17.49 -0.65 -1.63
CA PRO A 203 17.68 -0.02 -2.93
C PRO A 203 18.57 1.22 -2.91
N LEU A 204 18.96 1.72 -1.75
CA LEU A 204 19.89 2.85 -1.61
C LEU A 204 21.35 2.40 -1.41
N ARG A 205 21.63 1.09 -1.42
CA ARG A 205 22.99 0.59 -1.17
C ARG A 205 23.86 0.66 -2.42
N VAL A 206 25.02 1.33 -2.30
CA VAL A 206 26.11 1.31 -3.29
C VAL A 206 27.02 0.08 -3.19
N THR A 207 27.06 -0.62 -2.05
CA THR A 207 27.84 -1.85 -1.88
C THR A 207 27.02 -2.92 -1.16
N HIS A 208 27.08 -4.15 -1.68
CA HIS A 208 26.45 -5.31 -1.05
C HIS A 208 27.50 -6.39 -0.78
N THR A 209 27.96 -6.48 0.45
CA THR A 209 28.98 -7.46 0.89
C THR A 209 28.39 -8.83 1.21
N PHE A 210 27.07 -8.98 1.34
CA PHE A 210 26.43 -10.29 1.48
C PHE A 210 26.40 -11.00 0.10
N ARG A 211 27.14 -12.09 -0.05
CA ARG A 211 27.23 -12.96 -1.27
C ARG A 211 28.05 -12.43 -2.46
N LYS A 212 29.23 -11.84 -2.23
CA LYS A 212 30.35 -11.71 -3.22
C LYS A 212 29.97 -11.28 -4.67
N ARG A 213 28.94 -10.45 -4.87
CA ARG A 213 28.58 -9.92 -6.21
C ARG A 213 28.81 -8.41 -6.26
N LYS A 214 29.63 -7.97 -7.22
CA LYS A 214 30.01 -6.57 -7.52
C LYS A 214 28.87 -5.74 -8.14
N ALA A 215 27.62 -6.00 -7.79
CA ALA A 215 26.50 -5.20 -8.29
C ALA A 215 25.88 -4.42 -7.13
N THR A 216 25.73 -3.12 -7.33
CA THR A 216 25.09 -2.25 -6.33
C THR A 216 23.57 -2.46 -6.45
N PRO A 217 22.84 -2.77 -5.36
CA PRO A 217 21.38 -2.81 -5.37
C PRO A 217 20.78 -1.53 -5.96
N PHE A 218 21.40 -0.38 -5.69
CA PHE A 218 21.02 0.90 -6.29
C PHE A 218 21.03 0.88 -7.83
N ALA A 219 22.06 0.30 -8.46
CA ALA A 219 22.17 0.24 -9.92
C ALA A 219 21.12 -0.66 -10.59
N LYS A 220 20.66 -1.71 -9.89
CA LYS A 220 19.80 -2.74 -10.49
C LYS A 220 18.35 -2.65 -10.08
N MET A 221 18.07 -2.13 -8.89
CA MET A 221 16.78 -2.29 -8.24
C MET A 221 16.09 -0.98 -7.89
N ASN A 222 16.79 0.16 -7.95
CA ASN A 222 16.20 1.42 -7.53
C ASN A 222 15.47 2.10 -8.72
N PRO A 223 14.13 2.23 -8.69
CA PRO A 223 13.38 2.85 -9.77
C PRO A 223 13.72 4.34 -10.01
N TYR A 224 14.38 4.98 -9.04
CA TYR A 224 14.80 6.38 -9.11
C TYR A 224 16.17 6.54 -9.78
N ASN A 225 16.93 5.46 -9.98
CA ASN A 225 18.23 5.53 -10.63
C ASN A 225 18.10 5.96 -12.11
N ALA A 226 18.90 6.94 -12.53
CA ALA A 226 18.97 7.43 -13.90
C ALA A 226 19.31 6.35 -14.93
N ALA A 227 20.12 5.35 -14.56
CA ALA A 227 20.40 4.18 -15.41
C ALA A 227 19.17 3.27 -15.65
N LEU A 228 18.08 3.50 -14.91
CA LEU A 228 16.76 2.86 -15.04
C LEU A 228 15.66 3.88 -15.39
N GLY A 229 16.04 5.09 -15.82
CA GLY A 229 15.13 6.15 -16.24
C GLY A 229 14.53 7.00 -15.12
N GLY A 230 15.08 6.94 -13.91
CA GLY A 230 14.74 7.86 -12.81
C GLY A 230 15.61 9.13 -12.80
N PRO A 231 15.43 10.02 -11.79
CA PRO A 231 16.11 11.32 -11.79
C PRO A 231 17.50 11.35 -11.13
N ILE A 232 17.92 10.31 -10.40
CA ILE A 232 19.12 10.39 -9.53
C ILE A 232 20.25 9.47 -9.97
N THR A 233 21.49 9.89 -9.75
CA THR A 233 22.71 9.13 -10.07
C THR A 233 23.40 8.55 -8.85
N THR A 234 23.08 9.05 -7.66
CA THR A 234 23.60 8.57 -6.37
C THR A 234 22.45 8.31 -5.38
N PRO A 235 22.59 7.40 -4.40
CA PRO A 235 21.53 7.17 -3.41
C PRO A 235 21.20 8.37 -2.53
N GLU A 236 22.19 9.20 -2.21
CA GLU A 236 22.06 10.38 -1.34
C GLU A 236 21.08 11.38 -1.95
N GLU A 237 21.07 11.50 -3.28
CA GLU A 237 20.15 12.34 -4.04
C GLU A 237 18.68 11.95 -3.84
N PHE A 238 18.36 10.72 -3.43
CA PHE A 238 16.98 10.36 -3.07
C PHE A 238 16.41 11.30 -1.99
N PHE A 239 17.26 11.75 -1.07
CA PHE A 239 16.87 12.62 0.03
C PHE A 239 16.95 14.10 -0.29
N THR A 240 17.66 14.53 -1.33
CA THR A 240 17.94 15.95 -1.61
C THR A 240 17.40 16.43 -2.95
N ASP A 241 17.38 15.57 -3.97
CA ASP A 241 16.93 15.93 -5.32
C ASP A 241 15.43 16.30 -5.34
N PRO A 242 15.06 17.48 -5.87
CA PRO A 242 13.67 17.91 -5.92
C PRO A 242 12.75 16.99 -6.73
N ALA A 243 13.24 16.38 -7.82
CA ALA A 243 12.44 15.49 -8.66
C ALA A 243 12.21 14.14 -7.98
N ALA A 244 13.23 13.57 -7.33
CA ALA A 244 13.11 12.36 -6.51
C ALA A 244 12.11 12.56 -5.35
N ARG A 245 12.24 13.67 -4.61
CA ARG A 245 11.30 14.04 -3.53
C ARG A 245 9.87 14.17 -4.04
N LYS A 246 9.68 14.75 -5.23
CA LYS A 246 8.35 14.88 -5.86
C LYS A 246 7.76 13.52 -6.21
N LEU A 247 8.54 12.60 -6.75
CA LEU A 247 8.10 11.23 -7.07
C LEU A 247 7.80 10.42 -5.80
N ALA A 248 8.67 10.47 -4.79
CA ALA A 248 8.43 9.78 -3.52
C ALA A 248 7.15 10.27 -2.81
N LYS A 249 6.88 11.59 -2.84
CA LYS A 249 5.61 12.16 -2.35
C LYS A 249 4.40 11.68 -3.16
N ARG A 250 4.55 11.46 -4.47
CA ARG A 250 3.46 10.88 -5.29
C ARG A 250 3.18 9.43 -4.91
N LEU A 251 4.20 8.63 -4.61
CA LEU A 251 4.03 7.25 -4.13
C LEU A 251 3.31 7.27 -2.78
N LEU A 252 3.80 8.05 -1.81
CA LEU A 252 3.16 8.20 -0.50
C LEU A 252 1.69 8.66 -0.62
N ARG A 253 1.43 9.64 -1.49
CA ARG A 253 0.07 10.10 -1.78
C ARG A 253 -0.80 8.97 -2.35
N TYR A 254 -0.26 8.12 -3.23
CA TYR A 254 -1.00 7.00 -3.81
C TYR A 254 -1.29 5.92 -2.78
N VAL A 255 -0.31 5.54 -1.95
CA VAL A 255 -0.46 4.57 -0.87
C VAL A 255 -1.47 5.05 0.17
N ALA A 256 -1.39 6.31 0.61
CA ALA A 256 -2.29 6.84 1.64
C ALA A 256 -3.73 7.09 1.14
N ALA A 257 -3.91 7.27 -0.17
CA ALA A 257 -5.23 7.46 -0.78
C ALA A 257 -6.01 6.16 -0.96
N ARG A 258 -5.27 5.06 -1.05
CA ARG A 258 -5.76 3.71 -1.26
C ARG A 258 -6.05 3.05 0.08
#